data_AF-A0A9X3MA41-F1
#
_entry.id   AF-A0A9X3MA41-F1
#
_cell.length_a   1.000
_cell.length_b   1.000
_cell.length_c   1.000
_cell.angle_alpha   90.00
_cell.angle_beta   90.00
_cell.angle_gamma   90.00
#
_symmetry.space_group_name_H-M   'P 1'
#
loop_
_entity.id
_entity.type
_entity.pdbx_description
1 polymer ?
#
loop_
_entity_poly.entity_id
_entity_poly.type
_entity_poly.pdbx_seq_one_letter_code
_entity_poly.pdbx_strand_id
1 'polypeptide(L)'
;METTTRPALWDWKLGLGVLIVFALLAASLLFGQYDVFGAEDGAAMFGITRLPRTIALVLAGAAMAMSGLVMQLLTQNRFVEPSTTGTTEWAGLGLLFVLWIAPTSSILVKMMGAVAFSFIGTIVFFLFLRRVTLRSSLIVPIVGIMLGAVISAVSSFFALQTDMLQQLGIWFMGSFTSVYKGQYEVLWLVLAVLAAVFIYADRLTVVGLGEDIATNIGLNYNRMLLLGTSLIAVATGVVTVVVGSLPFLGLIVPNVVSMVRGDDLRSNLPWVCLLGIGIVTVCDLVGRIIIAPFEMPVSVILGVLGAAVFIVMIVRSTRAR
;
A
#
# COMPACT_ATOMS: atom_id res chain seq x y z
N MET A 1 -27.37 30.76 -8.09
CA MET A 1 -25.91 30.94 -7.96
C MET A 1 -25.37 29.73 -7.20
N GLU A 2 -25.00 28.67 -7.92
CA GLU A 2 -24.23 27.57 -7.31
C GLU A 2 -22.80 28.09 -7.12
N THR A 3 -22.47 28.54 -5.92
CA THR A 3 -21.07 28.74 -5.55
C THR A 3 -20.45 27.35 -5.45
N THR A 4 -19.71 26.92 -6.46
CA THR A 4 -18.86 25.74 -6.37
C THR A 4 -17.77 26.02 -5.35
N THR A 5 -18.05 25.78 -4.07
CA THR A 5 -17.09 25.85 -2.94
C THR A 5 -16.12 24.66 -2.94
N ARG A 6 -15.75 24.18 -4.14
CA ARG A 6 -14.76 23.11 -4.27
C ARG A 6 -13.40 23.78 -4.37
N PRO A 7 -12.48 23.58 -3.41
CA PRO A 7 -11.11 24.05 -3.58
C PRO A 7 -10.54 23.44 -4.87
N ALA A 8 -9.79 24.23 -5.63
CA ALA A 8 -9.15 23.74 -6.84
C ALA A 8 -8.22 22.57 -6.48
N LEU A 9 -8.43 21.41 -7.12
CA LEU A 9 -7.58 20.23 -6.94
C LEU A 9 -6.14 20.51 -7.37
N TRP A 10 -5.96 21.45 -8.30
CA TRP A 10 -4.66 21.86 -8.81
C TRP A 10 -4.17 23.13 -8.11
N ASP A 11 -2.99 23.03 -7.50
CA ASP A 11 -2.25 24.12 -6.85
C ASP A 11 -0.83 24.11 -7.46
N TRP A 12 -0.18 25.27 -7.57
CA TRP A 12 1.23 25.37 -7.99
C TRP A 12 2.13 24.45 -7.16
N LYS A 13 1.83 24.30 -5.86
CA LYS A 13 2.55 23.38 -4.97
C LYS A 13 2.43 21.93 -5.43
N LEU A 14 1.25 21.53 -5.91
CA LEU A 14 1.03 20.19 -6.46
C LEU A 14 1.80 20.03 -7.77
N GLY A 15 1.81 21.05 -8.62
CA GLY A 15 2.64 21.08 -9.82
C GLY A 15 4.13 20.89 -9.53
N LEU A 16 4.65 21.55 -8.48
CA LEU A 16 6.03 21.35 -8.02
C LEU A 16 6.26 19.92 -7.52
N GLY A 17 5.32 19.36 -6.75
CA GLY A 17 5.38 17.97 -6.29
C GLY A 17 5.42 16.97 -7.45
N VAL A 18 4.59 17.17 -8.47
CA VAL A 18 4.60 16.37 -9.71
C VAL A 18 5.95 16.45 -10.40
N LEU A 19 6.54 17.64 -10.51
CA LEU A 19 7.85 17.83 -11.14
C LEU A 19 8.97 17.12 -10.37
N ILE A 20 8.96 17.19 -9.04
CA ILE A 20 9.93 16.48 -8.19
C ILE A 20 9.81 14.97 -8.37
N VAL A 21 8.58 14.44 -8.32
CA VAL A 21 8.34 13.01 -8.53
C VAL A 21 8.77 12.59 -9.94
N PHE A 22 8.47 13.40 -10.96
CA PHE A 22 8.89 13.12 -12.32
C PHE A 22 10.42 13.08 -12.45
N ALA A 23 11.14 14.01 -11.81
CA ALA A 23 12.60 14.00 -11.76
C ALA A 23 13.15 12.75 -11.06
N LEU A 24 12.51 12.29 -9.97
CA LEU A 24 12.87 11.04 -9.29
C LEU A 24 12.62 9.80 -10.17
N LEU A 25 11.52 9.77 -10.93
CA LEU A 25 11.21 8.68 -11.85
C LEU A 25 12.18 8.66 -13.03
N ALA A 26 12.54 9.83 -13.57
CA ALA A 26 13.59 9.95 -14.58
C ALA A 26 14.93 9.44 -14.02
N ALA A 27 15.28 9.80 -12.78
CA ALA A 27 16.45 9.24 -12.11
C ALA A 27 16.34 7.70 -11.98
N SER A 28 15.19 7.15 -11.57
CA SER A 28 14.98 5.69 -11.49
C SER A 28 15.22 4.96 -12.83
N LEU A 29 14.89 5.60 -13.96
CA LEU A 29 15.13 5.06 -15.30
C LEU A 29 16.60 5.14 -15.73
N LEU A 30 17.33 6.16 -15.26
CA LEU A 30 18.74 6.39 -15.62
C LEU A 30 19.70 5.63 -14.71
N PHE A 31 19.40 5.54 -13.41
CA PHE A 31 20.24 4.90 -12.40
C PHE A 31 19.97 3.40 -12.32
N GLY A 32 21.00 2.62 -12.61
CA GLY A 32 21.02 1.17 -12.49
C GLY A 32 22.42 0.67 -12.75
N GLN A 33 22.77 -0.48 -12.16
CA GLN A 33 24.13 -0.99 -12.23
C GLN A 33 24.54 -1.43 -13.65
N TYR A 34 23.60 -2.02 -14.39
CA TYR A 34 23.83 -2.43 -15.77
C TYR A 34 23.76 -1.22 -16.71
N ASP A 35 24.79 -1.01 -17.54
CA ASP A 35 24.86 0.12 -18.48
C ASP A 35 23.92 -0.09 -19.67
N VAL A 36 22.76 0.55 -19.58
CA VAL A 36 21.70 0.46 -20.59
C VAL A 36 21.95 1.35 -21.81
N PHE A 37 22.86 2.33 -21.72
CA PHE A 37 23.13 3.27 -22.82
C PHE A 37 24.39 2.89 -23.62
N GLY A 38 25.32 2.17 -23.00
CA GLY A 38 26.56 1.72 -23.64
C GLY A 38 26.57 0.26 -24.12
N ALA A 39 25.71 -0.61 -23.59
CA ALA A 39 25.72 -2.04 -23.93
C ALA A 39 24.89 -2.37 -25.20
N GLU A 40 25.30 -3.41 -25.93
CA GLU A 40 24.64 -3.85 -27.18
C GLU A 40 23.18 -4.28 -26.94
N ASP A 41 22.87 -4.90 -25.81
CA ASP A 41 21.53 -5.29 -25.37
C ASP A 41 20.86 -4.26 -24.45
N GLY A 42 21.45 -3.06 -24.33
CA GLY A 42 20.99 -1.99 -23.44
C GLY A 42 19.52 -1.62 -23.63
N ALA A 43 19.12 -1.32 -24.87
CA ALA A 43 17.73 -0.95 -25.19
C ALA A 43 16.72 -2.05 -24.82
N ALA A 44 17.11 -3.33 -24.97
CA ALA A 44 16.26 -4.45 -24.57
C ALA A 44 16.14 -4.53 -23.04
N MET A 45 17.26 -4.42 -22.32
CA MET A 45 17.27 -4.42 -20.85
C MET A 45 16.47 -3.25 -20.26
N PHE A 46 16.51 -2.07 -20.90
CA PHE A 46 15.67 -0.93 -20.51
C PHE A 46 14.17 -1.31 -20.49
N GLY A 47 13.70 -1.94 -21.57
CA GLY A 47 12.30 -2.31 -21.74
C GLY A 47 11.87 -3.54 -20.93
N ILE A 48 12.80 -4.42 -20.57
CA ILE A 48 12.51 -5.66 -19.85
C ILE A 48 12.52 -5.45 -18.33
N THR A 49 13.39 -4.58 -17.80
CA THR A 49 13.57 -4.43 -16.35
C THR A 49 13.33 -3.01 -15.86
N ARG A 50 13.99 -1.99 -16.43
CA ARG A 50 13.94 -0.62 -15.91
C ARG A 50 12.57 0.01 -15.99
N LEU A 51 11.95 -0.03 -17.18
CA LEU A 51 10.63 0.54 -17.39
C LEU A 51 9.55 -0.20 -16.55
N PRO A 52 9.47 -1.55 -16.56
CA PRO A 52 8.59 -2.31 -15.66
C PRO A 52 8.76 -1.96 -14.19
N ARG A 53 10.00 -1.88 -13.70
CA ARG A 53 10.30 -1.52 -12.31
C ARG A 53 9.80 -0.13 -11.96
N THR A 54 10.08 0.87 -12.79
CA THR A 54 9.62 2.25 -12.54
C THR A 54 8.09 2.36 -12.56
N ILE A 55 7.41 1.66 -13.48
CA ILE A 55 5.94 1.60 -13.48
C ILE A 55 5.43 0.94 -12.19
N ALA A 56 6.06 -0.14 -11.74
CA ALA A 56 5.67 -0.80 -10.51
C ALA A 56 5.88 0.08 -9.27
N LEU A 57 6.95 0.87 -9.20
CA LEU A 57 7.17 1.86 -8.13
C LEU A 57 6.01 2.86 -8.06
N VAL A 58 5.58 3.36 -9.23
CA VAL A 58 4.47 4.31 -9.33
C VAL A 58 3.16 3.68 -8.85
N LEU A 59 2.82 2.52 -9.40
CA LEU A 59 1.55 1.86 -9.13
C LEU A 59 1.47 1.37 -7.68
N ALA A 60 2.51 0.68 -7.18
CA ALA A 60 2.53 0.17 -5.81
C ALA A 60 2.59 1.30 -4.79
N GLY A 61 3.41 2.33 -5.02
CA GLY A 61 3.51 3.49 -4.13
C GLY A 61 2.18 4.22 -3.97
N ALA A 62 1.47 4.46 -5.07
CA ALA A 62 0.15 5.08 -5.04
C ALA A 62 -0.90 4.16 -4.39
N ALA A 63 -0.93 2.85 -4.73
CA ALA A 63 -1.90 1.90 -4.19
C ALA A 63 -1.84 1.80 -2.68
N MET A 64 -0.63 1.65 -2.14
CA MET A 64 -0.40 1.37 -0.73
C MET A 64 -0.63 2.62 0.12
N ALA A 65 -0.19 3.79 -0.35
CA ALA A 65 -0.48 5.06 0.30
C ALA A 65 -2.00 5.34 0.33
N MET A 66 -2.69 5.13 -0.79
CA MET A 66 -4.15 5.27 -0.87
C MET A 66 -4.86 4.25 0.03
N SER A 67 -4.46 2.97 0.00
CA SER A 67 -5.07 1.92 0.80
C SER A 67 -4.93 2.22 2.30
N GLY A 68 -3.80 2.80 2.69
CA GLY A 68 -3.59 3.37 4.01
C GLY A 68 -4.63 4.42 4.37
N LEU A 69 -4.79 5.45 3.53
CA LEU A 69 -5.77 6.52 3.77
C LEU A 69 -7.20 5.99 3.87
N VAL A 70 -7.61 5.08 2.96
CA VAL A 70 -8.94 4.48 3.02
C VAL A 70 -9.10 3.62 4.27
N MET A 71 -8.08 2.83 4.65
CA MET A 71 -8.13 2.03 5.87
C MET A 71 -8.28 2.90 7.12
N GLN A 72 -7.58 4.03 7.20
CA GLN A 72 -7.70 4.98 8.30
C GLN A 72 -9.11 5.55 8.42
N LEU A 73 -9.77 5.84 7.29
CA LEU A 73 -11.15 6.30 7.28
C LEU A 73 -12.11 5.19 7.74
N LEU A 74 -12.02 3.99 7.17
CA LEU A 74 -12.92 2.88 7.52
C LEU A 74 -12.80 2.44 8.98
N THR A 75 -11.59 2.52 9.54
CA THR A 75 -11.32 2.17 10.95
C THR A 75 -11.46 3.35 11.89
N GLN A 76 -11.64 4.55 11.36
CA GLN A 76 -11.65 5.83 12.09
C GLN A 76 -10.40 5.98 12.96
N ASN A 77 -9.26 5.51 12.46
CA ASN A 77 -8.02 5.45 13.22
C ASN A 77 -6.81 5.75 12.34
N ARG A 78 -6.09 6.81 12.69
CA ARG A 78 -4.92 7.32 11.97
C ARG A 78 -3.68 6.43 12.08
N PHE A 79 -3.63 5.52 13.06
CA PHE A 79 -2.48 4.64 13.30
C PHE A 79 -2.62 3.27 12.61
N VAL A 80 -3.49 3.20 11.59
CA VAL A 80 -3.82 1.97 10.89
C VAL A 80 -3.47 2.07 9.41
N GLU A 81 -2.99 0.96 8.87
CA GLU A 81 -2.73 0.67 7.46
C GLU A 81 -2.92 -0.85 7.19
N PRO A 82 -2.96 -1.30 5.92
CA PRO A 82 -3.19 -2.72 5.61
C PRO A 82 -2.23 -3.72 6.29
N SER A 83 -0.96 -3.39 6.46
CA SER A 83 0.01 -4.22 7.21
C SER A 83 -0.30 -4.28 8.71
N THR A 84 -0.80 -3.19 9.30
CA THR A 84 -1.15 -3.20 10.74
C THR A 84 -2.46 -3.93 11.02
N THR A 85 -3.37 -4.05 10.06
CA THR A 85 -4.64 -4.80 10.21
C THR A 85 -4.50 -6.30 9.93
N GLY A 86 -3.31 -6.77 9.57
CA GLY A 86 -3.08 -8.15 9.17
C GLY A 86 -3.38 -8.43 7.69
N THR A 87 -3.86 -7.44 6.92
CA THR A 87 -4.37 -7.64 5.55
C THR A 87 -3.28 -8.13 4.59
N THR A 88 -2.02 -7.77 4.85
CA THR A 88 -0.85 -8.21 4.08
C THR A 88 -0.45 -9.64 4.44
N GLU A 89 -0.54 -10.01 5.71
CA GLU A 89 -0.29 -11.36 6.24
C GLU A 89 -1.30 -12.36 5.67
N TRP A 90 -2.56 -11.96 5.61
CA TRP A 90 -3.61 -12.74 4.95
C TRP A 90 -3.35 -12.90 3.44
N ALA A 91 -2.92 -11.84 2.75
CA ALA A 91 -2.53 -11.93 1.34
C ALA A 91 -1.37 -12.93 1.13
N GLY A 92 -0.37 -12.91 2.01
CA GLY A 92 0.75 -13.86 2.02
C GLY A 92 0.29 -15.30 2.24
N LEU A 93 -0.61 -15.54 3.19
CA LEU A 93 -1.19 -16.87 3.41
C LEU A 93 -1.97 -17.36 2.18
N GLY A 94 -2.78 -16.51 1.55
CA GLY A 94 -3.52 -16.86 0.33
C GLY A 94 -2.58 -17.21 -0.83
N LEU A 95 -1.47 -16.49 -0.94
CA LEU A 95 -0.43 -16.77 -1.93
C LEU A 95 0.27 -18.11 -1.68
N LEU A 96 0.66 -18.40 -0.43
CA LEU A 96 1.20 -19.71 -0.03
C LEU A 96 0.22 -20.84 -0.37
N PHE A 97 -1.06 -20.64 -0.04
CA PHE A 97 -2.09 -21.64 -0.27
C PHE A 97 -2.25 -21.97 -1.77
N VAL A 98 -2.24 -20.95 -2.64
CA VAL A 98 -2.27 -21.17 -4.09
C VAL A 98 -1.00 -21.84 -4.59
N LEU A 99 0.19 -21.45 -4.10
CA LEU A 99 1.43 -22.09 -4.50
C LEU A 99 1.49 -23.56 -4.11
N TRP A 100 0.90 -23.93 -2.98
CA TRP A 100 0.84 -25.31 -2.55
C TRP A 100 -0.05 -26.17 -3.45
N ILE A 101 -1.25 -25.68 -3.80
CA ILE A 101 -2.20 -26.43 -4.64
C ILE A 101 -1.78 -26.42 -6.12
N ALA A 102 -1.31 -25.28 -6.60
CA ALA A 102 -0.98 -25.06 -8.01
C ALA A 102 0.34 -24.25 -8.15
N PRO A 103 1.51 -24.90 -7.95
CA PRO A 103 2.82 -24.22 -7.95
C PRO A 103 3.12 -23.50 -9.28
N THR A 104 2.75 -24.13 -10.40
CA THR A 104 2.96 -23.65 -11.77
C THR A 104 1.85 -22.74 -12.28
N SER A 105 0.94 -22.33 -11.41
CA SER A 105 -0.16 -21.42 -11.78
C SER A 105 0.35 -20.06 -12.24
N SER A 106 -0.47 -19.38 -13.05
CA SER A 106 -0.16 -18.03 -13.52
C SER A 106 -0.19 -17.01 -12.37
N ILE A 107 0.47 -15.87 -12.59
CA ILE A 107 0.49 -14.75 -11.65
C ILE A 107 -0.94 -14.28 -11.29
N LEU A 108 -1.88 -14.38 -12.23
CA LEU A 108 -3.28 -14.02 -12.01
C LEU A 108 -3.97 -14.95 -11.01
N VAL A 109 -3.73 -16.26 -11.06
CA VAL A 109 -4.34 -17.21 -10.12
C VAL A 109 -3.78 -16.98 -8.71
N LYS A 110 -2.47 -16.76 -8.60
CA LYS A 110 -1.77 -16.38 -7.37
C LYS A 110 -2.35 -15.09 -6.78
N MET A 111 -2.57 -14.09 -7.63
CA MET A 111 -3.20 -12.83 -7.27
C MET A 111 -4.63 -13.00 -6.76
N MET A 112 -5.46 -13.82 -7.43
CA MET A 112 -6.82 -14.08 -6.98
C MET A 112 -6.85 -14.71 -5.57
N GLY A 113 -5.93 -15.64 -5.28
CA GLY A 113 -5.79 -16.22 -3.95
C GLY A 113 -5.38 -15.19 -2.89
N ALA A 114 -4.37 -14.37 -3.18
CA ALA A 114 -3.92 -13.31 -2.29
C ALA A 114 -5.03 -12.28 -2.01
N VAL A 115 -5.74 -11.83 -3.05
CA VAL A 115 -6.88 -10.89 -2.90
C VAL A 115 -8.03 -11.50 -2.12
N ALA A 116 -8.38 -12.77 -2.36
CA ALA A 116 -9.45 -13.45 -1.66
C ALA A 116 -9.16 -13.57 -0.15
N PHE A 117 -7.95 -14.01 0.22
CA PHE A 117 -7.56 -14.11 1.63
C PHE A 117 -7.41 -12.75 2.28
N SER A 118 -6.82 -11.77 1.57
CA SER A 118 -6.72 -10.38 2.04
C SER A 118 -8.09 -9.78 2.36
N PHE A 119 -9.08 -10.04 1.51
CA PHE A 119 -10.47 -9.63 1.71
C PHE A 119 -11.08 -10.32 2.93
N ILE A 120 -10.96 -11.65 3.03
CA ILE A 120 -11.43 -12.42 4.19
C ILE A 120 -10.82 -11.87 5.48
N GLY A 121 -9.50 -11.66 5.49
CA GLY A 121 -8.76 -11.16 6.64
C GLY A 121 -9.21 -9.78 7.09
N THR A 122 -9.42 -8.87 6.15
CA THR A 122 -9.90 -7.53 6.46
C THR A 122 -11.33 -7.54 7.00
N ILE A 123 -12.20 -8.43 6.48
CA ILE A 123 -13.54 -8.64 7.03
C ILE A 123 -13.48 -9.21 8.45
N VAL A 124 -12.63 -10.23 8.69
CA VAL A 124 -12.40 -10.80 10.02
C VAL A 124 -11.94 -9.73 11.01
N PHE A 125 -11.00 -8.87 10.60
CA PHE A 125 -10.55 -7.73 11.38
C PHE A 125 -11.72 -6.78 11.75
N PHE A 126 -12.54 -6.37 10.77
CA PHE A 126 -13.69 -5.50 11.04
C PHE A 126 -14.77 -6.17 11.91
N LEU A 127 -15.01 -7.47 11.74
CA LEU A 127 -15.93 -8.23 12.59
C LEU A 127 -15.45 -8.26 14.04
N PHE A 128 -14.14 -8.44 14.26
CA PHE A 128 -13.55 -8.37 15.59
C PHE A 128 -13.68 -6.95 16.16
N LEU A 129 -13.35 -5.92 15.37
CA LEU A 129 -13.43 -4.52 15.79
C LEU A 129 -14.86 -4.10 16.20
N ARG A 130 -15.89 -4.67 15.58
CA ARG A 130 -17.30 -4.45 15.98
C ARG A 130 -17.63 -4.98 17.37
N ARG A 131 -16.93 -6.02 17.84
CA ARG A 131 -17.12 -6.61 19.17
C ARG A 131 -16.35 -5.90 20.27
N VAL A 132 -15.35 -5.09 19.91
CA VAL A 132 -14.54 -4.32 20.86
C VAL A 132 -15.29 -3.06 21.26
N THR A 133 -15.65 -2.97 22.54
CA THR A 133 -16.44 -1.87 23.14
C THR A 133 -15.61 -0.60 23.34
N LEU A 134 -14.31 -0.74 23.62
CA LEU A 134 -13.38 0.38 23.80
C LEU A 134 -12.56 0.58 22.52
N ARG A 135 -13.00 1.50 21.65
CA ARG A 135 -12.24 1.87 20.45
C ARG A 135 -11.30 3.04 20.75
N SER A 136 -10.32 2.81 21.62
CA SER A 136 -9.25 3.79 21.78
C SER A 136 -8.37 3.80 20.53
N SER A 137 -7.69 4.93 20.30
CA SER A 137 -6.77 5.08 19.15
C SER A 137 -5.66 4.02 19.13
N LEU A 138 -5.35 3.38 20.25
CA LEU A 138 -4.30 2.36 20.36
C LEU A 138 -4.84 0.93 20.22
N ILE A 139 -6.11 0.70 20.58
CA ILE A 139 -6.67 -0.65 20.58
C ILE A 139 -6.83 -1.20 19.15
N VAL A 140 -7.20 -0.35 18.19
CA VAL A 140 -7.44 -0.79 16.80
C VAL A 140 -6.17 -1.35 16.14
N PRO A 141 -5.01 -0.65 16.17
CA PRO A 141 -3.76 -1.24 15.68
C PRO A 141 -3.32 -2.48 16.45
N ILE A 142 -3.48 -2.51 17.80
CA ILE A 142 -3.08 -3.67 18.62
C ILE A 142 -3.84 -4.92 18.20
N VAL A 143 -5.16 -4.82 18.01
CA VAL A 143 -5.99 -5.93 17.51
C VAL A 143 -5.48 -6.43 16.17
N GLY A 144 -5.17 -5.51 15.25
CA GLY A 144 -4.66 -5.85 13.93
C GLY A 144 -3.30 -6.56 13.99
N ILE A 145 -2.36 -6.06 14.79
CA ILE A 145 -1.05 -6.68 15.01
C ILE A 145 -1.19 -8.08 15.61
N MET A 146 -2.08 -8.26 16.60
CA MET A 146 -2.33 -9.56 17.21
C MET A 146 -2.93 -10.56 16.20
N LEU A 147 -3.93 -10.15 15.42
CA LEU A 147 -4.51 -10.99 14.37
C LEU A 147 -3.48 -11.31 13.27
N GLY A 148 -2.71 -10.32 12.84
CA GLY A 148 -1.61 -10.50 11.89
C GLY A 148 -0.57 -11.49 12.41
N ALA A 149 -0.19 -11.42 13.69
CA ALA A 149 0.76 -12.36 14.30
C ALA A 149 0.24 -13.81 14.30
N VAL A 150 -1.05 -14.01 14.57
CA VAL A 150 -1.70 -15.34 14.46
C VAL A 150 -1.60 -15.88 13.04
N ILE A 151 -1.91 -15.05 12.04
CA ILE A 151 -1.87 -15.45 10.62
C ILE A 151 -0.44 -15.68 10.14
N SER A 152 0.52 -14.87 10.60
CA SER A 152 1.94 -15.08 10.34
C SER A 152 2.45 -16.39 10.95
N ALA A 153 2.01 -16.74 12.16
CA ALA A 153 2.35 -18.03 12.78
C ALA A 153 1.76 -19.21 11.97
N VAL A 154 0.50 -19.12 11.54
CA VAL A 154 -0.14 -20.12 10.67
C VAL A 154 0.60 -20.23 9.34
N SER A 155 0.93 -19.10 8.72
CA SER A 155 1.68 -19.04 7.45
C SER A 155 3.06 -19.66 7.60
N SER A 156 3.74 -19.42 8.73
CA SER A 156 5.07 -19.98 9.01
C SER A 156 5.02 -21.48 9.24
N PHE A 157 4.03 -21.96 10.01
CA PHE A 157 3.80 -23.40 10.19
C PHE A 157 3.48 -24.09 8.87
N PHE A 158 2.60 -23.50 8.06
CA PHE A 158 2.26 -24.02 6.74
C PHE A 158 3.49 -24.06 5.83
N ALA A 159 4.25 -22.96 5.74
CA ALA A 159 5.46 -22.89 4.94
C ALA A 159 6.56 -23.85 5.42
N LEU A 160 6.62 -24.17 6.72
CA LEU A 160 7.49 -25.22 7.25
C LEU A 160 7.08 -26.61 6.76
N GLN A 161 5.79 -26.92 6.76
CA GLN A 161 5.27 -28.22 6.31
C GLN A 161 5.41 -28.42 4.80
N THR A 162 5.48 -27.34 4.03
CA THR A 162 5.52 -27.39 2.57
C THR A 162 6.87 -26.97 1.96
N ASP A 163 7.92 -26.82 2.78
CA ASP A 163 9.25 -26.35 2.36
C ASP A 163 9.25 -24.98 1.64
N MET A 164 8.28 -24.11 1.97
CA MET A 164 8.10 -22.77 1.37
C MET A 164 8.62 -21.62 2.25
N LEU A 165 9.40 -21.90 3.30
CA LEU A 165 9.93 -20.86 4.19
C LEU A 165 10.73 -19.79 3.44
N GLN A 166 11.52 -20.17 2.43
CA GLN A 166 12.26 -19.21 1.62
C GLN A 166 11.34 -18.29 0.82
N GLN A 167 10.27 -18.85 0.23
CA GLN A 167 9.28 -18.07 -0.53
C GLN A 167 8.54 -17.08 0.38
N LEU A 168 8.15 -17.55 1.57
CA LEU A 168 7.55 -16.70 2.60
C LEU A 168 8.48 -15.55 2.99
N GLY A 169 9.76 -15.83 3.20
CA GLY A 169 10.78 -14.82 3.52
C GLY A 169 10.93 -13.78 2.40
N ILE A 170 11.00 -14.20 1.14
CA ILE A 170 11.10 -13.30 -0.03
C ILE A 170 9.91 -12.33 -0.09
N TRP A 171 8.69 -12.77 0.23
CA TRP A 171 7.52 -11.88 0.17
C TRP A 171 7.45 -10.87 1.32
N PHE A 172 7.89 -11.24 2.52
CA PHE A 172 8.05 -10.28 3.61
C PHE A 172 9.21 -9.30 3.34
N MET A 173 10.21 -9.71 2.55
CA MET A 173 11.28 -8.84 2.04
C MET A 173 10.89 -8.14 0.73
N GLY A 174 9.84 -7.31 0.80
CA GLY A 174 9.35 -6.57 -0.38
C GLY A 174 10.45 -5.85 -1.16
N SER A 175 10.55 -6.16 -2.45
CA SER A 175 11.58 -5.67 -3.36
C SER A 175 11.06 -5.53 -4.78
N PHE A 176 11.64 -4.58 -5.52
CA PHE A 176 11.32 -4.36 -6.93
C PHE A 176 12.35 -5.02 -7.87
N THR A 177 13.37 -5.70 -7.34
CA THR A 177 14.40 -6.38 -8.15
C THR A 177 13.81 -7.48 -9.04
N SER A 178 12.76 -8.15 -8.57
CA SER A 178 12.10 -9.24 -9.31
C SER A 178 11.03 -8.74 -10.30
N VAL A 179 10.89 -7.43 -10.48
CA VAL A 179 9.88 -6.86 -11.39
C VAL A 179 10.45 -6.77 -12.81
N TYR A 180 9.92 -7.60 -13.69
CA TYR A 180 10.25 -7.60 -15.11
C TYR A 180 9.00 -7.76 -15.98
N LYS A 181 9.17 -7.58 -17.29
CA LYS A 181 8.10 -7.70 -18.28
C LYS A 181 7.39 -9.08 -18.18
N GLY A 182 6.07 -9.07 -18.10
CA GLY A 182 5.21 -10.24 -17.89
C GLY A 182 4.69 -10.41 -16.46
N GLN A 183 5.29 -9.73 -15.47
CA GLN A 183 4.82 -9.76 -14.07
C GLN A 183 4.13 -8.46 -13.63
N TYR A 184 4.64 -7.30 -14.06
CA TYR A 184 4.15 -6.00 -13.58
C TYR A 184 2.79 -5.61 -14.16
N GLU A 185 2.35 -6.23 -15.25
CA GLU A 185 1.15 -5.88 -15.99
C GLU A 185 -0.13 -6.02 -15.13
N VAL A 186 -0.13 -6.92 -14.16
CA VAL A 186 -1.27 -7.06 -13.24
C VAL A 186 -1.43 -5.84 -12.32
N LEU A 187 -0.37 -5.06 -12.10
CA LEU A 187 -0.46 -3.81 -11.32
C LEU A 187 -1.34 -2.77 -12.00
N TRP A 188 -1.61 -2.86 -13.32
CA TRP A 188 -2.55 -1.95 -13.97
C TRP A 188 -3.96 -2.02 -13.37
N LEU A 189 -4.35 -3.14 -12.74
CA LEU A 189 -5.60 -3.26 -11.99
C LEU A 189 -5.69 -2.25 -10.84
N VAL A 190 -4.56 -1.84 -10.27
CA VAL A 190 -4.51 -0.80 -9.23
C VAL A 190 -5.03 0.54 -9.75
N LEU A 191 -4.85 0.87 -11.03
CA LEU A 191 -5.41 2.12 -11.58
C LEU A 191 -6.94 2.13 -11.50
N ALA A 192 -7.58 0.98 -11.76
CA ALA A 192 -9.03 0.86 -11.61
C ALA A 192 -9.45 1.05 -10.14
N VAL A 193 -8.67 0.54 -9.19
CA VAL A 193 -8.90 0.76 -7.75
C VAL A 193 -8.74 2.23 -7.39
N LEU A 194 -7.66 2.89 -7.84
CA LEU A 194 -7.42 4.32 -7.58
C LEU A 194 -8.55 5.18 -8.16
N ALA A 195 -8.99 4.89 -9.38
CA ALA A 195 -10.11 5.58 -10.01
C ALA A 195 -11.41 5.36 -9.22
N ALA A 196 -11.69 4.12 -8.79
CA ALA A 196 -12.85 3.83 -7.97
C ALA A 196 -12.80 4.59 -6.64
N VAL A 197 -11.67 4.61 -5.95
CA VAL A 197 -11.50 5.35 -4.69
C VAL A 197 -11.70 6.85 -4.89
N PHE A 198 -11.21 7.42 -5.99
CA PHE A 198 -11.46 8.82 -6.32
C PHE A 198 -12.95 9.11 -6.58
N ILE A 199 -13.65 8.23 -7.30
CA ILE A 199 -15.10 8.34 -7.55
C ILE A 199 -15.91 8.27 -6.25
N TYR A 200 -15.51 7.38 -5.33
CA TYR A 200 -16.18 7.17 -4.06
C TYR A 200 -15.61 8.01 -2.90
N ALA A 201 -14.69 8.94 -3.18
CA ALA A 201 -13.93 9.67 -2.17
C ALA A 201 -14.85 10.39 -1.15
N ASP A 202 -15.81 11.17 -1.64
CA ASP A 202 -16.72 11.93 -0.77
C ASP A 202 -17.54 11.01 0.15
N ARG A 203 -17.94 9.82 -0.35
CA ARG A 203 -18.70 8.82 0.42
C ARG A 203 -17.83 8.12 1.46
N LEU A 204 -16.58 7.82 1.11
CA LEU A 204 -15.60 7.24 2.04
C LEU A 204 -15.20 8.23 3.15
N THR A 205 -15.13 9.53 2.86
CA THR A 205 -14.94 10.57 3.88
C THR A 205 -16.10 10.58 4.87
N VAL A 206 -17.35 10.49 4.40
CA VAL A 206 -18.53 10.38 5.27
C VAL A 206 -18.47 9.14 6.15
N VAL A 207 -18.05 7.99 5.61
CA VAL A 207 -17.86 6.75 6.40
C VAL A 207 -16.85 6.98 7.53
N GLY A 208 -15.79 7.76 7.27
CA GLY A 208 -14.81 8.14 8.29
C GLY A 208 -15.38 8.94 9.46
N LEU A 209 -16.51 9.61 9.28
CA LEU A 209 -17.22 10.31 10.37
C LEU A 209 -17.98 9.36 11.30
N GLY A 210 -18.24 8.13 10.86
CA GLY A 210 -18.83 7.06 11.67
C GLY A 210 -20.18 6.59 11.17
N GLU A 211 -20.62 5.47 11.74
CA GLU A 211 -21.84 4.77 11.31
C GLU A 211 -23.09 5.63 11.51
N ASP A 212 -23.22 6.31 12.64
CA ASP A 212 -24.39 7.16 12.94
C ASP A 212 -24.48 8.36 11.98
N ILE A 213 -23.36 9.01 11.69
CA ILE A 213 -23.34 10.17 10.78
C ILE A 213 -23.64 9.72 9.34
N ALA A 214 -23.00 8.64 8.90
CA ALA A 214 -23.20 8.10 7.56
C ALA A 214 -24.66 7.68 7.33
N THR A 215 -25.25 6.97 8.29
CA THR A 215 -26.64 6.50 8.19
C THR A 215 -27.65 7.65 8.24
N ASN A 216 -27.43 8.68 9.07
CA ASN A 216 -28.30 9.85 9.16
C ASN A 216 -28.39 10.66 7.85
N ILE A 217 -27.33 10.69 7.05
CA ILE A 217 -27.34 11.38 5.74
C ILE A 217 -27.75 10.46 4.57
N GLY A 218 -28.26 9.25 4.87
CA GLY A 218 -28.77 8.31 3.89
C GLY A 218 -27.72 7.40 3.22
N LEU A 219 -26.48 7.38 3.72
CA LEU A 219 -25.43 6.48 3.23
C LEU A 219 -25.55 5.11 3.90
N ASN A 220 -25.51 4.04 3.10
CA ASN A 220 -25.40 2.68 3.64
C ASN A 220 -23.96 2.39 4.09
N TYR A 221 -23.71 2.52 5.39
CA TYR A 221 -22.40 2.32 6.02
C TYR A 221 -21.81 0.94 5.71
N ASN A 222 -22.59 -0.13 5.87
CA ASN A 222 -22.13 -1.51 5.63
C ASN A 222 -21.71 -1.75 4.17
N ARG A 223 -22.45 -1.19 3.21
CA ARG A 223 -22.12 -1.31 1.79
C ARG A 223 -20.82 -0.59 1.45
N MET A 224 -20.60 0.59 2.04
CA MET A 224 -19.38 1.35 1.81
C MET A 224 -18.17 0.73 2.52
N LEU A 225 -18.36 0.15 3.71
CA LEU A 225 -17.34 -0.63 4.40
C LEU A 225 -16.90 -1.83 3.56
N LEU A 226 -17.86 -2.57 2.99
CA LEU A 226 -17.60 -3.69 2.09
C LEU A 226 -16.84 -3.24 0.84
N LEU A 227 -17.29 -2.16 0.20
CA LEU A 227 -16.64 -1.59 -0.98
C LEU A 227 -15.19 -1.18 -0.68
N GLY A 228 -14.97 -0.40 0.38
CA GLY A 228 -13.63 0.04 0.78
C GLY A 228 -12.72 -1.15 1.13
N THR A 229 -13.26 -2.15 1.83
CA THR A 229 -12.54 -3.39 2.13
C THR A 229 -12.16 -4.15 0.86
N SER A 230 -13.06 -4.27 -0.12
CA SER A 230 -12.75 -4.89 -1.41
C SER A 230 -11.66 -4.13 -2.16
N LEU A 231 -11.72 -2.79 -2.19
CA LEU A 231 -10.73 -1.95 -2.87
C LEU A 231 -9.34 -2.10 -2.24
N ILE A 232 -9.26 -2.05 -0.89
CA ILE A 232 -8.01 -2.27 -0.16
C ILE A 232 -7.47 -3.68 -0.39
N ALA A 233 -8.33 -4.71 -0.35
CA ALA A 233 -7.90 -6.09 -0.54
C ALA A 233 -7.36 -6.35 -1.95
N VAL A 234 -7.99 -5.76 -2.98
CA VAL A 234 -7.49 -5.83 -4.35
C VAL A 234 -6.14 -5.12 -4.46
N ALA A 235 -6.03 -3.87 -3.99
CA ALA A 235 -4.76 -3.13 -4.07
C ALA A 235 -3.63 -3.83 -3.30
N THR A 236 -3.88 -4.22 -2.05
CA THR A 236 -2.88 -4.90 -1.21
C THR A 236 -2.51 -6.25 -1.81
N GLY A 237 -3.48 -7.08 -2.19
CA GLY A 237 -3.20 -8.40 -2.76
C GLY A 237 -2.40 -8.33 -4.06
N VAL A 238 -2.75 -7.41 -4.97
CA VAL A 238 -2.00 -7.22 -6.23
C VAL A 238 -0.57 -6.76 -5.94
N VAL A 239 -0.38 -5.77 -5.05
CA VAL A 239 0.96 -5.26 -4.71
C VAL A 239 1.79 -6.33 -3.99
N THR A 240 1.21 -7.07 -3.04
CA THR A 240 1.91 -8.13 -2.30
C THR A 240 2.38 -9.25 -3.21
N VAL A 241 1.61 -9.61 -4.24
CA VAL A 241 2.00 -10.69 -5.18
C VAL A 241 3.16 -10.26 -6.08
N VAL A 242 3.20 -9.00 -6.52
CA VAL A 242 4.21 -8.53 -7.48
C VAL A 242 5.47 -8.00 -6.79
N VAL A 243 5.31 -7.27 -5.70
CA VAL A 243 6.39 -6.53 -5.02
C VAL A 243 6.69 -7.10 -3.64
N GLY A 244 5.72 -7.71 -2.96
CA GLY A 244 5.82 -8.11 -1.57
C GLY A 244 5.32 -7.04 -0.60
N SER A 245 5.73 -7.15 0.67
CA SER A 245 5.28 -6.27 1.74
C SER A 245 5.98 -4.90 1.70
N LEU A 246 5.19 -3.81 1.70
CA LEU A 246 5.66 -2.43 1.79
C LEU A 246 5.17 -1.80 3.10
N PRO A 247 5.88 -1.98 4.22
CA PRO A 247 5.41 -1.57 5.54
C PRO A 247 5.41 -0.04 5.71
N PHE A 248 4.58 0.49 6.61
CA PHE A 248 4.51 1.90 7.04
C PHE A 248 4.12 2.94 5.99
N LEU A 249 4.10 2.60 4.70
CA LEU A 249 3.79 3.55 3.64
C LEU A 249 2.35 4.07 3.73
N GLY A 250 1.40 3.16 3.95
CA GLY A 250 -0.01 3.48 4.12
C GLY A 250 -0.30 4.19 5.44
N LEU A 251 0.60 4.09 6.41
CA LEU A 251 0.49 4.81 7.66
C LEU A 251 1.05 6.23 7.53
N ILE A 252 2.27 6.39 7.03
CA ILE A 252 3.00 7.66 7.13
C ILE A 252 2.48 8.67 6.12
N VAL A 253 2.29 8.23 4.88
CA VAL A 253 1.97 9.15 3.78
C VAL A 253 0.65 9.87 4.02
N PRO A 254 -0.46 9.18 4.33
CA PRO A 254 -1.73 9.84 4.61
C PRO A 254 -1.64 10.79 5.81
N ASN A 255 -0.98 10.39 6.89
CA ASN A 255 -0.90 11.24 8.07
C ASN A 255 -0.05 12.50 7.84
N VAL A 256 1.08 12.39 7.13
CA VAL A 256 1.90 13.57 6.77
C VAL A 256 1.08 14.53 5.92
N VAL A 257 0.31 14.03 4.95
CA VAL A 257 -0.57 14.88 4.13
C VAL A 257 -1.69 15.50 4.97
N SER A 258 -2.35 14.72 5.83
CA SER A 258 -3.41 15.21 6.72
C SER A 258 -2.95 16.27 7.71
N MET A 259 -1.71 16.18 8.21
CA MET A 259 -1.14 17.20 9.08
C MET A 259 -1.00 18.57 8.41
N VAL A 260 -0.88 18.61 7.08
CA VAL A 260 -0.70 19.85 6.30
C VAL A 260 -2.00 20.34 5.68
N ARG A 261 -2.87 19.43 5.22
CA ARG A 261 -4.07 19.75 4.41
C ARG A 261 -5.42 19.44 5.08
N GLY A 262 -5.44 18.81 6.25
CA GLY A 262 -6.67 18.33 6.88
C GLY A 262 -7.12 16.96 6.35
N ASP A 263 -8.36 16.53 6.63
CA ASP A 263 -8.79 15.13 6.43
C ASP A 263 -9.73 14.88 5.22
N ASP A 264 -9.74 15.77 4.23
CA ASP A 264 -10.55 15.55 3.02
C ASP A 264 -9.88 14.54 2.07
N LEU A 265 -10.51 13.37 1.89
CA LEU A 265 -10.00 12.30 1.03
C LEU A 265 -9.81 12.79 -0.40
N ARG A 266 -10.79 13.51 -0.96
CA ARG A 266 -10.79 13.84 -2.38
C ARG A 266 -9.68 14.82 -2.73
N SER A 267 -9.49 15.85 -1.91
CA SER A 267 -8.40 16.82 -2.06
C SER A 267 -7.02 16.23 -1.74
N ASN A 268 -6.95 15.28 -0.79
CA ASN A 268 -5.69 14.69 -0.37
C ASN A 268 -5.22 13.53 -1.26
N LEU A 269 -6.11 12.85 -1.98
CA LEU A 269 -5.76 11.67 -2.77
C LEU A 269 -4.58 11.91 -3.74
N PRO A 270 -4.53 13.01 -4.52
CA PRO A 270 -3.38 13.28 -5.40
C PRO A 270 -2.07 13.43 -4.63
N TRP A 271 -2.09 14.09 -3.46
CA TRP A 271 -0.91 14.28 -2.62
C TRP A 271 -0.43 13.00 -1.98
N VAL A 272 -1.37 12.18 -1.50
CA VAL A 272 -1.08 10.86 -0.94
C VAL A 272 -0.47 9.95 -2.00
N CYS A 273 -1.01 9.96 -3.22
CA CYS A 273 -0.40 9.21 -4.33
C CYS A 273 1.01 9.72 -4.64
N LEU A 274 1.19 11.04 -4.83
CA LEU A 274 2.48 11.62 -5.20
C LEU A 274 3.56 11.38 -4.14
N LEU A 275 3.23 11.59 -2.86
CA LEU A 275 4.18 11.36 -1.78
C LEU A 275 4.49 9.87 -1.61
N GLY A 276 3.50 8.99 -1.80
CA GLY A 276 3.71 7.54 -1.82
C GLY A 276 4.66 7.09 -2.91
N ILE A 277 4.45 7.57 -4.15
CA ILE A 277 5.34 7.32 -5.29
C ILE A 277 6.76 7.84 -4.99
N GLY A 278 6.87 9.07 -4.49
CA GLY A 278 8.15 9.71 -4.20
C GLY A 278 8.95 8.94 -3.16
N ILE A 279 8.35 8.59 -2.01
CA ILE A 279 9.03 7.85 -0.95
C ILE A 279 9.49 6.48 -1.44
N VAL A 280 8.62 5.72 -2.11
CA VAL A 280 8.98 4.39 -2.63
C VAL A 280 10.10 4.48 -3.67
N THR A 281 10.06 5.47 -4.55
CA THR A 281 11.10 5.69 -5.56
C THR A 281 12.44 6.06 -4.92
N VAL A 282 12.44 6.90 -3.88
CA VAL A 282 13.65 7.24 -3.13
C VAL A 282 14.21 6.01 -2.42
N CYS A 283 13.36 5.21 -1.74
CA CYS A 283 13.80 3.99 -1.08
C CYS A 283 14.37 2.97 -2.08
N ASP A 284 13.79 2.84 -3.27
CA ASP A 284 14.30 1.96 -4.33
C ASP A 284 15.65 2.45 -4.88
N LEU A 285 15.80 3.75 -5.17
CA LEU A 285 17.07 4.33 -5.61
C LEU A 285 18.17 4.13 -4.57
N VAL A 286 17.87 4.38 -3.29
CA VAL A 286 18.80 4.15 -2.18
C VAL A 286 19.16 2.66 -2.09
N GLY A 287 18.18 1.76 -2.23
CA GLY A 287 18.39 0.32 -2.22
C GLY A 287 19.31 -0.20 -3.32
N ARG A 288 19.31 0.43 -4.49
CA ARG A 288 20.21 0.13 -5.61
C ARG A 288 21.66 0.60 -5.36
N ILE A 289 21.87 1.59 -4.48
CA ILE A 289 23.17 2.26 -4.31
C ILE A 289 23.94 1.73 -3.10
N ILE A 290 23.26 1.45 -1.97
CA ILE A 290 23.96 1.17 -0.69
C ILE A 290 24.90 -0.05 -0.77
N ILE A 291 24.48 -1.14 -1.43
CA ILE A 291 25.23 -2.41 -1.48
C ILE A 291 25.55 -2.88 -2.91
N ALA A 292 25.76 -1.96 -3.85
CA ALA A 292 26.11 -2.30 -5.22
C ALA A 292 27.31 -3.28 -5.27
N PRO A 293 27.24 -4.41 -6.01
CA PRO A 293 26.31 -4.76 -7.08
C PRO A 293 24.98 -5.41 -6.65
N PHE A 294 24.80 -5.69 -5.37
CA PHE A 294 23.55 -6.22 -4.86
C PHE A 294 22.55 -5.10 -4.61
N GLU A 295 21.28 -5.44 -4.47
CA GLU A 295 20.23 -4.49 -4.16
C GLU A 295 19.62 -4.84 -2.81
N MET A 296 19.43 -3.83 -1.95
CA MET A 296 18.68 -4.04 -0.71
C MET A 296 17.17 -4.04 -0.98
N PRO A 297 16.39 -4.92 -0.31
CA PRO A 297 14.94 -4.87 -0.36
C PRO A 297 14.41 -3.50 0.10
N VAL A 298 13.47 -2.96 -0.67
CA VAL A 298 12.88 -1.64 -0.39
C VAL A 298 12.14 -1.64 0.94
N SER A 299 11.55 -2.77 1.34
CA SER A 299 10.86 -2.92 2.62
C SER A 299 11.77 -2.66 3.83
N VAL A 300 13.08 -2.93 3.73
CA VAL A 300 14.04 -2.70 4.81
C VAL A 300 14.25 -1.20 5.00
N ILE A 301 14.54 -0.46 3.92
CA ILE A 301 14.76 0.99 3.97
C ILE A 301 13.48 1.70 4.40
N LEU A 302 12.35 1.29 3.83
CA LEU A 302 11.03 1.82 4.17
C LEU A 302 10.65 1.49 5.62
N GLY A 303 11.02 0.33 6.13
CA GLY A 303 10.84 -0.05 7.54
C GLY A 303 11.59 0.87 8.50
N VAL A 304 12.86 1.16 8.22
CA VAL A 304 13.68 2.05 9.06
C VAL A 304 13.19 3.49 9.00
N LEU A 305 13.06 4.03 7.77
CA LEU A 305 12.57 5.39 7.56
C LEU A 305 11.16 5.54 8.13
N GLY A 306 10.34 4.52 7.93
CA GLY A 306 8.97 4.52 8.33
C GLY A 306 8.79 4.54 9.84
N ALA A 307 9.46 3.64 10.54
CA ALA A 307 9.47 3.60 12.00
C ALA A 307 9.97 4.93 12.59
N ALA A 308 11.05 5.50 12.05
CA ALA A 308 11.59 6.77 12.52
C ALA A 308 10.58 7.92 12.39
N VAL A 309 9.96 8.08 11.21
CA VAL A 309 8.94 9.11 10.99
C VAL A 309 7.73 8.87 11.88
N PHE A 310 7.28 7.63 12.02
CA PHE A 310 6.14 7.27 12.85
C PHE A 310 6.34 7.61 14.33
N ILE A 311 7.52 7.29 14.88
CA ILE A 311 7.88 7.63 16.26
C ILE A 311 7.87 9.16 16.45
N VAL A 312 8.44 9.91 15.52
CA VAL A 312 8.44 11.38 15.57
C VAL A 312 7.01 11.94 15.58
N MET A 313 6.12 11.35 14.78
CA MET A 313 4.71 11.77 14.71
C MET A 313 3.97 11.52 16.01
N ILE A 314 4.16 10.35 16.64
CA ILE A 314 3.58 10.02 17.95
C ILE A 314 4.04 11.04 18.99
N VAL A 315 5.37 11.23 19.13
CA VAL A 315 5.95 12.12 20.15
C VAL A 315 5.48 13.56 19.98
N ARG A 316 5.35 14.05 18.74
CA ARG A 316 4.80 15.38 18.47
C ARG A 316 3.32 15.50 18.82
N SER A 317 2.52 14.48 18.52
CA SER A 317 1.09 14.48 18.81
C SER A 317 0.79 14.52 20.32
N THR A 318 1.63 13.88 21.14
CA THR A 318 1.48 13.88 22.61
C THR A 318 1.84 15.22 23.24
N ARG A 319 2.70 16.03 22.61
CA ARG A 319 3.09 17.38 23.10
C ARG A 319 2.08 18.48 22.75
N ALA A 320 1.18 18.23 21.80
CA ALA A 320 0.19 19.21 21.35
C ALA A 320 -1.14 19.14 22.13
N ARG A 321 -1.21 18.30 23.17
CA ARG A 321 -2.27 18.25 24.18
C ARG A 321 -1.71 18.67 25.52
#